data_AF-A0A9R0W5D4-F1
#
_entry.id   AF-A0A9R0W5D4-F1
#
_cell.length_a   1.000
_cell.length_b   1.000
_cell.length_c   1.000
_cell.angle_alpha   90.00
_cell.angle_beta   90.00
_cell.angle_gamma   90.00
#
_symmetry.space_group_name_H-M   'P 1'
#
loop_
_entity.id
_entity.type
_entity.pdbx_description
1 polymer ?
#
loop_
_entity_poly.entity_id
_entity_poly.type
_entity_poly.pdbx_seq_one_letter_code
_entity_poly.pdbx_strand_id
1 'polypeptide(L)'
;MAETVVSMARSMLGGAISKAASAAAAELSLVMGVQKDIRFIKDELKTMQAFLAAAEATKNRDMLLKVWAEQVRDLSYNIEDCLDEFMVHVRSQSLTKQLMKLKDRRRIAIQIRNLKARVEEVSSRNARYNLIKTEASTTSDKEVSYIEDVRNHSASNTDEAELVGFTKPREELIKLMEVNTRDGHAKVICVVGMGGLGKTTLARKTYESKDDILKNFSCFAWITVSQSFFKIEMLKDMIRQLLGGDSPKNLLKELEGKVVQVKDLAEYLNKEIKDKR
;
A
#
# COMPACT_ATOMS: atom_id res chain seq x y z
N MET A 1 -1.68 0.87 10.13
CA MET A 1 -0.58 0.90 11.13
C MET A 1 0.79 0.88 10.46
N ALA A 2 1.10 -0.07 9.57
CA ALA A 2 2.37 -0.08 8.82
C ALA A 2 2.59 1.20 7.98
N GLU A 3 1.59 1.64 7.22
CA GLU A 3 1.65 2.88 6.42
C GLU A 3 2.02 4.12 7.27
N THR A 4 1.44 4.24 8.48
CA THR A 4 1.73 5.34 9.41
C THR A 4 3.18 5.31 9.93
N VAL A 5 3.74 4.12 10.13
CA VAL A 5 5.11 3.97 10.63
C VAL A 5 6.13 4.33 9.56
N VAL A 6 5.89 3.91 8.32
CA VAL A 6 6.73 4.26 7.16
C VAL A 6 6.74 5.77 6.93
N SER A 7 5.58 6.41 7.02
CA SER A 7 5.47 7.87 6.84
C SER A 7 6.22 8.66 7.89
N MET A 8 6.09 8.26 9.16
CA MET A 8 6.84 8.84 10.26
C MET A 8 8.35 8.68 10.04
N ALA A 9 8.82 7.45 9.77
CA ALA A 9 10.24 7.19 9.54
C ALA A 9 10.81 8.04 8.39
N ARG A 10 10.10 8.15 7.27
CA ARG A 10 10.51 8.99 6.13
C ARG A 10 10.61 10.47 6.49
N SER A 11 9.63 10.98 7.22
CA SER A 11 9.63 12.38 7.67
C SER A 11 10.81 12.68 8.58
N MET A 12 11.11 11.77 9.50
CA MET A 12 12.19 11.90 10.48
C MET A 12 13.59 11.89 9.86
N LEU A 13 13.79 11.09 8.82
CA LEU A 13 15.06 11.08 8.09
C LEU A 13 15.43 12.46 7.54
N GLY A 14 14.45 13.31 7.21
CA GLY A 14 14.72 14.66 6.70
C GLY A 14 15.52 15.52 7.68
N GLY A 15 15.17 15.49 8.97
CA GLY A 15 15.89 16.23 10.02
C GLY A 15 17.31 15.69 10.21
N ALA A 16 17.45 14.37 10.34
CA ALA A 16 18.74 13.69 10.48
C ALA A 16 19.69 13.95 9.30
N ILE A 17 19.19 13.91 8.06
CA ILE A 17 19.96 14.22 6.85
C ILE A 17 20.46 15.67 6.88
N SER A 18 19.60 16.62 7.26
CA SER A 18 19.95 18.04 7.35
C SER A 18 21.04 18.30 8.41
N LYS A 19 20.90 17.69 9.59
CA LYS A 19 21.90 17.75 10.66
C LYS A 19 23.22 17.11 10.24
N ALA A 20 23.18 15.95 9.59
CA ALA A 20 24.38 15.29 9.08
C ALA A 20 25.09 16.12 8.00
N ALA A 21 24.34 16.78 7.11
CA ALA A 21 24.91 17.70 6.14
C ALA A 21 25.62 18.89 6.82
N SER A 22 24.98 19.50 7.81
CA SER A 22 25.55 20.61 8.59
C SER A 22 26.81 20.19 9.35
N ALA A 23 26.76 19.04 10.04
CA ALA A 23 27.88 18.52 10.80
C ALA A 23 29.07 18.12 9.92
N ALA A 24 28.81 17.56 8.73
CA ALA A 24 29.87 17.23 7.76
C ALA A 24 30.55 18.47 7.16
N ALA A 25 29.85 19.60 7.11
CA ALA A 25 30.41 20.88 6.64
C ALA A 25 31.24 21.59 7.71
N ALA A 26 31.08 21.25 8.99
CA ALA A 26 31.82 21.88 10.08
C ALA A 26 33.31 21.50 10.06
N GLU A 27 34.21 22.48 10.20
CA GLU A 27 35.67 22.24 10.28
C GLU A 27 36.05 21.28 11.42
N LEU A 28 35.31 21.32 12.54
CA LEU A 28 35.54 20.42 13.67
C LEU A 28 35.41 18.94 13.28
N SER A 29 34.59 18.61 12.28
CA SER A 29 34.44 17.22 11.79
C SER A 29 35.71 16.70 11.11
N LEU A 30 36.45 17.58 10.44
CA LEU A 30 37.77 17.30 9.86
C LEU A 30 38.80 17.12 10.97
N VAL A 31 38.85 18.06 11.93
CA VAL A 31 39.78 18.03 13.07
C VAL A 31 39.60 16.75 13.90
N MET A 32 38.37 16.27 14.06
CA MET A 32 38.06 15.05 14.81
C MET A 32 38.19 13.77 13.97
N GLY A 33 38.45 13.88 12.66
CA GLY A 33 38.60 12.73 11.77
C GLY A 33 37.32 11.91 11.60
N VAL A 34 36.14 12.55 11.70
CA VAL A 34 34.82 11.91 11.59
C VAL A 34 34.02 12.37 10.38
N GLN A 35 34.52 13.36 9.63
CA GLN A 35 33.80 13.91 8.48
C GLN A 35 33.36 12.84 7.48
N LYS A 36 34.22 11.86 7.17
CA LYS A 36 33.87 10.76 6.24
C LYS A 36 32.74 9.90 6.79
N ASP A 37 32.74 9.63 8.09
CA ASP A 37 31.68 8.85 8.74
C ASP A 37 30.35 9.59 8.73
N ILE A 38 30.35 10.90 9.01
CA ILE A 38 29.14 11.73 8.93
C ILE A 38 28.61 11.82 7.49
N ARG A 39 29.49 11.97 6.49
CA ARG A 39 29.08 11.97 5.07
C ARG A 39 28.44 10.65 4.68
N PHE A 40 29.04 9.53 5.08
CA PHE A 40 28.47 8.20 4.86
C PHE A 40 27.07 8.10 5.47
N ILE A 41 26.92 8.47 6.74
CA ILE A 41 25.61 8.47 7.41
C ILE A 41 24.59 9.30 6.61
N LYS A 42 24.96 10.53 6.23
CA LYS A 42 24.08 11.42 5.45
C LYS A 42 23.63 10.79 4.13
N ASP A 43 24.54 10.18 3.38
CA ASP A 43 24.23 9.59 2.08
C ASP A 43 23.39 8.31 2.24
N GLU A 44 23.66 7.48 3.25
CA GLU A 44 22.87 6.27 3.50
C GLU A 44 21.44 6.60 3.98
N LEU A 45 21.28 7.60 4.86
CA LEU A 45 19.95 8.06 5.27
C LEU A 45 19.13 8.59 4.09
N LYS A 46 19.76 9.24 3.10
CA LYS A 46 19.08 9.65 1.85
C LYS A 46 18.57 8.45 1.07
N THR A 47 19.39 7.41 0.94
CA THR A 47 18.99 6.16 0.27
C THR A 47 17.82 5.50 1.01
N MET A 48 17.88 5.42 2.34
CA MET A 48 16.77 4.89 3.16
C MET A 48 15.49 5.72 2.98
N GLN A 49 15.60 7.06 2.91
CA GLN A 49 14.45 7.94 2.72
C GLN A 49 13.78 7.73 1.35
N ALA A 50 14.57 7.61 0.28
CA ALA A 50 14.08 7.33 -1.06
C ALA A 50 13.39 5.96 -1.14
N PHE A 51 13.98 4.94 -0.50
CA PHE A 51 13.37 3.60 -0.43
C PHE A 51 12.01 3.62 0.30
N LEU A 52 11.93 4.28 1.46
CA LEU A 52 10.66 4.40 2.19
C LEU A 52 9.61 5.17 1.38
N ALA A 53 9.99 6.20 0.62
CA ALA A 53 9.08 6.92 -0.26
C ALA A 53 8.51 6.03 -1.38
N ALA A 54 9.34 5.18 -1.98
CA ALA A 54 8.89 4.21 -2.99
C ALA A 54 7.96 3.15 -2.39
N ALA A 55 8.25 2.69 -1.16
CA ALA A 55 7.42 1.73 -0.45
C ALA A 55 6.04 2.31 -0.05
N GLU A 56 5.99 3.60 0.29
CA GLU A 56 4.74 4.34 0.51
C GLU A 56 3.90 4.45 -0.76
N ALA A 57 4.52 4.85 -1.88
CA ALA A 57 3.83 5.02 -3.16
C ALA A 57 3.20 3.70 -3.66
N THR A 58 3.82 2.56 -3.34
CA THR A 58 3.32 1.22 -3.68
C THR A 58 2.33 0.66 -2.65
N LYS A 59 1.98 1.42 -1.60
CA LYS A 59 1.13 0.98 -0.47
C LYS A 59 1.56 -0.36 0.11
N ASN A 60 2.87 -0.58 0.21
CA ASN A 60 3.43 -1.84 0.67
C ASN A 60 3.09 -2.06 2.15
N ARG A 61 2.39 -3.15 2.47
CA ARG A 61 1.96 -3.52 3.83
C ARG A 61 2.83 -4.58 4.49
N ASP A 62 4.01 -4.82 3.93
CA ASP A 62 4.94 -5.81 4.43
C ASP A 62 5.32 -5.60 5.91
N MET A 63 5.25 -6.68 6.68
CA MET A 63 5.63 -6.68 8.08
C MET A 63 7.13 -6.44 8.26
N LEU A 64 7.97 -6.96 7.36
CA LEU A 64 9.41 -6.71 7.38
C LEU A 64 9.73 -5.23 7.13
N LEU A 65 9.04 -4.62 6.16
CA LEU A 65 9.14 -3.19 5.90
C LEU A 65 8.74 -2.36 7.12
N LYS A 66 7.65 -2.75 7.81
CA LYS A 66 7.23 -2.07 9.05
C LYS A 66 8.34 -2.10 10.11
N VAL A 67 8.87 -3.29 10.42
CA VAL A 67 9.94 -3.45 11.43
C VAL A 67 11.17 -2.65 11.05
N TRP A 68 11.55 -2.70 9.77
CA TRP A 68 12.69 -1.92 9.29
C TRP A 68 12.45 -0.41 9.38
N ALA A 69 11.24 0.07 9.05
CA ALA A 69 10.89 1.48 9.21
C ALA A 69 10.95 1.94 10.68
N GLU A 70 10.56 1.09 11.65
CA GLU A 70 10.74 1.39 13.08
C GLU A 70 12.22 1.55 13.44
N GLN A 71 13.09 0.65 12.96
CA GLN A 71 14.53 0.75 13.18
C GLN A 71 15.13 2.01 12.56
N VAL A 72 14.71 2.37 11.35
CA VAL A 72 15.16 3.58 10.65
C VAL A 72 14.71 4.86 11.36
N ARG A 73 13.49 4.86 11.91
CA ARG A 73 12.99 5.96 12.75
C ARG A 73 13.84 6.12 14.00
N ASP A 74 14.07 5.04 14.74
CA ASP A 74 14.85 5.06 15.98
C ASP A 74 16.32 5.43 15.71
N LEU A 75 16.86 4.99 14.57
CA LEU A 75 18.18 5.39 14.08
C LEU A 75 18.25 6.89 13.79
N SER A 76 17.20 7.45 13.19
CA SER A 76 17.11 8.89 12.90
C SER A 76 17.21 9.71 14.19
N TYR A 77 16.43 9.38 15.22
CA TYR A 77 16.52 10.04 16.54
C TYR A 77 17.94 10.00 17.12
N ASN A 78 18.54 8.80 17.16
CA ASN A 78 19.89 8.63 17.72
C ASN A 78 20.95 9.45 16.98
N ILE A 79 20.81 9.59 15.66
CA ILE A 79 21.72 10.40 14.83
C ILE A 79 21.49 11.88 15.09
N GLU A 80 20.24 12.32 15.14
CA GLU A 80 19.91 13.71 15.45
C GLU A 80 20.49 14.14 16.79
N ASP A 81 20.26 13.36 17.85
CA ASP A 81 20.72 13.68 19.20
C ASP A 81 22.26 13.77 19.27
N CYS A 82 22.95 12.82 18.65
CA CYS A 82 24.42 12.80 18.64
C CYS A 82 25.00 13.97 17.84
N LEU A 83 24.39 14.31 16.70
CA LEU A 83 24.85 15.42 15.88
C LEU A 83 24.52 16.78 16.51
N ASP A 84 23.42 16.89 17.24
CA ASP A 84 23.12 18.11 18.02
C ASP A 84 24.14 18.30 19.15
N GLU A 85 24.47 17.24 19.89
CA GLU A 85 25.55 17.27 20.90
C GLU A 85 26.86 17.75 20.25
N PHE A 86 27.23 17.20 19.10
CA PHE A 86 28.39 17.64 18.33
C PHE A 86 28.31 19.13 17.94
N MET A 87 27.16 19.59 17.45
CA MET A 87 26.97 20.96 16.96
C MET A 87 27.00 22.02 18.07
N VAL A 88 26.63 21.67 19.31
CA VAL A 88 26.83 22.56 20.48
C VAL A 88 28.31 22.95 20.61
N HIS A 89 29.21 22.01 20.36
CA HIS A 89 30.64 22.26 20.43
C HIS A 89 31.19 23.00 19.22
N VAL A 90 30.56 22.86 18.04
CA VAL A 90 30.90 23.66 16.85
C VAL A 90 30.54 25.14 17.05
N ARG A 91 29.39 25.43 17.67
CA ARG A 91 28.85 26.80 17.79
C ARG A 91 29.46 27.62 18.94
N SER A 92 30.13 27.00 19.91
CA SER A 92 30.69 27.71 21.06
C SER A 92 32.05 28.38 20.75
N GLN A 93 32.03 29.44 19.93
CA GLN A 93 33.20 30.19 19.43
C GLN A 93 33.84 31.17 20.45
N SER A 94 34.05 30.79 21.71
CA SER A 94 34.96 31.59 22.57
C SER A 94 36.38 31.01 22.44
N LEU A 95 37.33 31.86 22.05
CA LEU A 95 38.73 31.51 21.75
C LEU A 95 39.47 30.78 22.91
N THR A 96 38.94 30.81 24.13
CA THR A 96 39.45 30.07 25.30
C THR A 96 38.76 28.72 25.56
N LYS A 97 37.63 28.41 24.91
CA LYS A 97 36.92 27.10 24.92
C LYS A 97 37.10 26.28 23.64
N GLN A 98 37.85 26.81 22.67
CA GLN A 98 38.07 26.22 21.34
C GLN A 98 38.72 24.82 21.39
N LEU A 99 39.34 24.46 22.52
CA LEU A 99 39.70 23.09 22.83
C LEU A 99 38.59 22.39 23.62
N MET A 100 37.61 21.84 22.89
CA MET A 100 36.85 20.68 23.36
C MET A 100 37.81 19.71 24.05
N LYS A 101 37.51 19.30 25.30
CA LYS A 101 38.43 18.43 26.06
C LYS A 101 38.70 17.18 25.23
N LEU A 102 39.94 16.70 25.21
CA LEU A 102 40.32 15.50 24.44
C LEU A 102 39.41 14.28 24.76
N LYS A 103 38.96 14.17 26.01
CA LYS A 103 37.99 13.15 26.44
C LYS A 103 36.64 13.28 25.71
N ASP A 104 36.09 14.48 25.64
CA ASP A 104 34.81 14.76 24.98
C ASP A 104 34.92 14.60 23.46
N ARG A 105 36.03 15.06 22.85
CA ARG A 105 36.33 14.80 21.44
C ARG A 105 36.34 13.30 21.14
N ARG A 106 37.06 12.52 21.94
CA ARG A 106 37.14 11.07 21.77
C ARG A 106 35.78 10.41 21.96
N ARG A 107 35.00 10.83 22.96
CA ARG A 107 33.65 10.31 23.23
C ARG A 107 32.73 10.52 22.02
N ILE A 108 32.61 11.75 21.54
CA ILE A 108 31.74 12.08 20.39
C ILE A 108 32.21 11.39 19.13
N ALA A 109 33.52 11.32 18.88
CA ALA A 109 34.04 10.62 17.71
C ALA A 109 33.71 9.11 17.75
N ILE A 110 33.75 8.49 18.92
CA ILE A 110 33.32 7.10 19.10
C ILE A 110 31.82 6.96 18.87
N GLN A 111 30.98 7.86 19.40
CA GLN A 111 29.54 7.84 19.17
C GLN A 111 29.20 7.92 17.68
N ILE A 112 29.82 8.83 16.93
CA ILE A 112 29.61 8.97 15.48
C ILE A 112 30.00 7.68 14.74
N ARG A 113 31.14 7.08 15.08
CA ARG A 113 31.57 5.81 14.46
C ARG A 113 30.64 4.66 14.80
N ASN A 114 30.16 4.59 16.04
CA ASN A 114 29.17 3.59 16.45
C ASN A 114 27.85 3.78 15.70
N LEU A 115 27.41 5.02 15.48
CA LEU A 115 26.22 5.31 14.69
C LEU A 115 26.40 4.88 13.23
N LYS A 116 27.55 5.16 12.63
CA LYS A 116 27.87 4.64 11.29
C LYS A 116 27.75 3.11 11.23
N ALA A 117 28.37 2.41 12.18
CA ALA A 117 28.27 0.94 12.23
C ALA A 117 26.82 0.46 12.38
N ARG A 118 26.01 1.15 13.19
CA ARG A 118 24.57 0.84 13.33
C ARG A 118 23.81 1.10 12.03
N VAL A 119 24.12 2.16 11.30
CA VAL A 119 23.54 2.47 9.98
C VAL A 119 23.85 1.33 8.99
N GLU A 120 25.11 0.90 8.91
CA GLU A 120 25.55 -0.22 8.07
C GLU A 120 24.83 -1.52 8.45
N GLU A 121 24.69 -1.80 9.74
CA GLU A 121 24.01 -3.00 10.24
C GLU A 121 22.52 -3.01 9.91
N VAL A 122 21.83 -1.88 10.05
CA VAL A 122 20.40 -1.74 9.69
C VAL A 122 20.19 -1.91 8.19
N SER A 123 21.09 -1.35 7.37
CA SER A 123 21.07 -1.50 5.91
C SER A 123 21.32 -2.95 5.48
N SER A 124 22.36 -3.58 6.03
CA SER A 124 22.73 -4.98 5.75
C SER A 124 21.63 -5.97 6.14
N ARG A 125 20.99 -5.79 7.30
CA ARG A 125 19.85 -6.62 7.72
C ARG A 125 18.68 -6.53 6.74
N ASN A 126 18.34 -5.33 6.27
CA ASN A 126 17.28 -5.15 5.29
C ASN A 126 17.60 -5.84 3.96
N ALA A 127 18.83 -5.67 3.46
CA ALA A 127 19.28 -6.35 2.24
C ALA A 127 19.15 -7.88 2.38
N ARG A 128 19.64 -8.43 3.50
CA ARG A 128 19.61 -9.87 3.77
C ARG A 128 18.17 -10.44 3.81
N TYR A 129 17.24 -9.80 4.49
CA TYR A 129 15.87 -10.31 4.59
C TYR A 129 15.00 -10.03 3.35
N ASN A 130 15.25 -8.93 2.63
CA ASN A 130 14.55 -8.68 1.37
C ASN A 130 14.97 -9.66 0.27
N LEU A 131 16.21 -10.14 0.27
CA LEU A 131 16.66 -11.21 -0.64
C LEU A 131 15.91 -12.52 -0.36
N ILE A 132 15.86 -12.95 0.91
CA ILE A 132 15.11 -14.16 1.32
C ILE A 132 13.63 -14.06 0.94
N LYS A 133 13.02 -12.89 1.13
CA LYS A 133 11.64 -12.64 0.72
C LYS A 133 11.46 -12.77 -0.80
N THR A 134 12.36 -12.19 -1.59
CA THR A 134 12.28 -12.23 -3.06
C THR A 134 12.41 -13.65 -3.58
N GLU A 135 13.27 -14.48 -2.99
CA GLU A 135 13.41 -15.90 -3.30
C GLU A 135 12.14 -16.70 -2.96
N ALA A 136 11.52 -16.44 -1.81
CA ALA A 136 10.26 -17.07 -1.39
C ALA A 136 9.04 -16.61 -2.22
N SER A 137 9.05 -15.36 -2.70
CA SER A 137 7.91 -14.73 -3.40
C SER A 137 7.71 -15.24 -4.84
N THR A 138 8.62 -16.05 -5.37
CA THR A 138 8.42 -16.78 -6.64
C THR A 138 7.25 -17.77 -6.59
N THR A 139 6.59 -17.92 -5.43
CA THR A 139 5.45 -18.84 -5.23
C THR A 139 4.17 -18.19 -4.67
N SER A 140 4.13 -16.86 -4.42
CA SER A 140 3.13 -16.25 -3.53
C SER A 140 2.23 -15.18 -4.17
N ASP A 141 1.72 -15.40 -5.38
CA ASP A 141 0.59 -14.62 -5.94
C ASP A 141 -0.75 -14.87 -5.20
N LYS A 142 -0.76 -15.62 -4.09
CA LYS A 142 -1.97 -16.14 -3.45
C LYS A 142 -2.49 -15.31 -2.26
N GLU A 143 -1.69 -14.44 -1.63
CA GLU A 143 -2.09 -13.82 -0.35
C GLU A 143 -3.19 -12.75 -0.47
N VAL A 144 -3.30 -12.06 -1.60
CA VAL A 144 -4.36 -11.04 -1.79
C VAL A 144 -5.73 -11.69 -1.97
N SER A 145 -5.78 -12.91 -2.53
CA SER A 145 -7.01 -13.68 -2.75
C SER A 145 -7.70 -14.09 -1.44
N TYR A 146 -6.95 -14.41 -0.38
CA TYR A 146 -7.53 -14.96 0.85
C TYR A 146 -8.34 -13.95 1.70
N ILE A 147 -7.95 -12.67 1.74
CA ILE A 147 -8.72 -11.65 2.48
C ILE A 147 -10.01 -11.27 1.73
N GLU A 148 -10.00 -11.42 0.41
CA GLU A 148 -11.09 -11.05 -0.50
C GLU A 148 -12.22 -12.08 -0.48
N ASP A 149 -11.90 -13.37 -0.43
CA ASP A 149 -12.87 -14.45 -0.21
C ASP A 149 -13.62 -14.24 1.11
N VAL A 150 -12.93 -13.88 2.20
CA VAL A 150 -13.57 -13.72 3.52
C VAL A 150 -14.60 -12.56 3.55
N ARG A 151 -14.32 -11.42 2.91
CA ARG A 151 -15.28 -10.31 2.83
C ARG A 151 -16.47 -10.61 1.92
N ASN A 152 -16.23 -11.36 0.84
CA ASN A 152 -17.29 -11.79 -0.06
C ASN A 152 -18.16 -12.90 0.53
N HIS A 153 -17.59 -13.83 1.28
CA HIS A 153 -18.35 -14.85 1.99
C HIS A 153 -19.09 -14.29 3.22
N SER A 154 -18.54 -13.32 3.94
CA SER A 154 -19.18 -12.78 5.14
C SER A 154 -20.55 -12.17 4.88
N ALA A 155 -20.73 -11.43 3.78
CA ALA A 155 -22.04 -10.83 3.50
C ALA A 155 -23.02 -11.78 2.77
N SER A 156 -22.56 -12.90 2.21
CA SER A 156 -23.46 -13.97 1.72
C SER A 156 -23.92 -14.87 2.87
N ASN A 157 -23.06 -15.10 3.86
CA ASN A 157 -23.30 -16.02 4.97
C ASN A 157 -24.13 -15.42 6.13
N THR A 158 -24.50 -14.14 6.06
CA THR A 158 -25.42 -13.56 7.05
C THR A 158 -26.84 -14.01 6.74
N ASP A 159 -27.51 -14.61 7.72
CA ASP A 159 -28.91 -15.02 7.58
C ASP A 159 -29.82 -13.79 7.44
N GLU A 160 -30.83 -13.85 6.57
CA GLU A 160 -31.80 -12.77 6.41
C GLU A 160 -32.56 -12.50 7.72
N ALA A 161 -32.74 -13.53 8.55
CA ALA A 161 -33.37 -13.41 9.86
C ALA A 161 -32.58 -12.53 10.87
N GLU A 162 -31.27 -12.37 10.68
CA GLU A 162 -30.41 -11.53 11.55
C GLU A 162 -30.38 -10.06 11.10
N LEU A 163 -30.92 -9.73 9.93
CA LEU A 163 -30.84 -8.40 9.31
C LEU A 163 -32.07 -7.54 9.65
N VAL A 164 -32.02 -6.87 10.80
CA VAL A 164 -33.08 -5.94 11.21
C VAL A 164 -32.95 -4.59 10.48
N GLY A 165 -34.03 -4.08 9.91
CA GLY A 165 -34.10 -2.74 9.32
C GLY A 165 -33.63 -2.62 7.86
N PHE A 166 -33.32 -3.74 7.20
CA PHE A 166 -32.88 -3.77 5.79
C PHE A 166 -34.03 -3.80 4.78
N THR A 167 -35.28 -4.05 5.22
CA THR A 167 -36.45 -4.17 4.33
C THR A 167 -36.72 -2.89 3.54
N LYS A 168 -36.86 -1.73 4.22
CA LYS A 168 -37.16 -0.45 3.55
C LYS A 168 -36.06 -0.01 2.58
N PRO A 169 -34.76 0.02 2.98
CA PRO A 169 -33.69 0.40 2.05
C PRO A 169 -33.56 -0.54 0.85
N ARG A 170 -33.89 -1.83 1.02
CA ARG A 170 -33.90 -2.82 -0.07
C ARG A 170 -35.02 -2.52 -1.06
N GLU A 171 -36.24 -2.27 -0.58
CA GLU A 171 -37.39 -1.90 -1.43
C GLU A 171 -37.11 -0.60 -2.22
N GLU A 172 -36.51 0.41 -1.58
CA GLU A 172 -36.08 1.64 -2.26
C GLU A 172 -35.06 1.35 -3.36
N LEU A 173 -34.10 0.47 -3.11
CA LEU A 173 -33.08 0.09 -4.09
C LEU A 173 -33.69 -0.64 -5.29
N ILE A 174 -34.63 -1.56 -5.06
CA ILE A 174 -35.36 -2.27 -6.12
C ILE A 174 -36.20 -1.28 -6.94
N LYS A 175 -36.92 -0.38 -6.30
CA LYS A 175 -37.71 0.64 -6.98
C LYS A 175 -36.85 1.55 -7.86
N LEU A 176 -35.61 1.84 -7.45
CA LEU A 176 -34.65 2.57 -8.28
C LEU A 176 -34.21 1.75 -9.51
N MET A 177 -34.28 0.43 -9.48
CA MET A 177 -33.98 -0.45 -10.62
C MET A 177 -35.18 -0.58 -11.58
N GLU A 178 -36.42 -0.57 -11.09
CA GLU A 178 -37.67 -0.85 -11.86
C GLU A 178 -38.15 0.24 -12.83
N VAL A 179 -37.51 1.41 -12.89
CA VAL A 179 -38.02 2.51 -13.72
C VAL A 179 -37.86 2.17 -15.21
N ASN A 180 -38.97 1.77 -15.84
CA ASN A 180 -39.19 1.50 -17.28
C ASN A 180 -38.16 2.18 -18.20
N THR A 181 -37.07 1.49 -18.51
CA THR A 181 -36.04 1.96 -19.43
C THR A 181 -36.47 1.75 -20.87
N ARG A 182 -37.40 2.58 -21.36
CA ARG A 182 -37.70 2.69 -22.80
C ARG A 182 -36.82 3.75 -23.48
N ASP A 183 -35.93 4.37 -22.71
CA ASP A 183 -35.15 5.56 -23.01
C ASP A 183 -33.66 5.25 -23.29
N GLY A 184 -33.25 3.98 -23.27
CA GLY A 184 -31.99 3.50 -23.87
C GLY A 184 -30.67 3.93 -23.20
N HIS A 185 -30.71 4.67 -22.08
CA HIS A 185 -29.50 5.13 -21.37
C HIS A 185 -29.13 4.23 -20.18
N ALA A 186 -27.82 4.02 -19.96
CA ALA A 186 -27.31 3.28 -18.81
C ALA A 186 -27.57 4.04 -17.49
N LYS A 187 -28.09 3.34 -16.48
CA LYS A 187 -28.38 3.90 -15.16
C LYS A 187 -27.34 3.47 -14.13
N VAL A 188 -26.89 4.40 -13.29
CA VAL A 188 -25.96 4.13 -12.19
C VAL A 188 -26.65 4.44 -10.86
N ILE A 189 -26.58 3.49 -9.93
CA ILE A 189 -27.11 3.62 -8.56
C ILE A 189 -25.93 3.51 -7.58
N CYS A 190 -25.84 4.43 -6.62
CA CYS A 190 -24.74 4.48 -5.65
C CYS A 190 -25.25 4.34 -4.22
N VAL A 191 -24.64 3.44 -3.43
CA VAL A 191 -24.89 3.28 -1.99
C VAL A 191 -23.68 3.81 -1.22
N VAL A 192 -23.83 4.92 -0.49
CA VAL A 192 -22.73 5.66 0.14
C VAL A 192 -22.92 5.76 1.66
N GLY A 193 -21.82 5.77 2.42
CA GLY A 193 -21.84 5.88 3.88
C GLY A 193 -20.53 5.39 4.52
N MET A 194 -20.37 5.62 5.82
CA MET A 194 -19.19 5.18 6.59
C MET A 194 -18.94 3.67 6.52
N GLY A 195 -17.68 3.27 6.75
CA GLY A 195 -17.30 1.85 6.82
C GLY A 195 -18.07 1.11 7.91
N GLY A 196 -18.41 -0.16 7.69
CA GLY A 196 -19.13 -0.99 8.67
C GLY A 196 -20.65 -0.84 8.69
N LEU A 197 -21.24 0.12 7.99
CA LEU A 197 -22.70 0.34 7.95
C LEU A 197 -23.52 -0.72 7.18
N GLY A 198 -22.91 -1.82 6.72
CA GLY A 198 -23.65 -2.86 5.99
C GLY A 198 -24.02 -2.52 4.54
N LYS A 199 -23.38 -1.51 3.91
CA LYS A 199 -23.65 -1.13 2.50
C LYS A 199 -23.50 -2.30 1.52
N THR A 200 -22.39 -3.03 1.62
CA THR A 200 -22.13 -4.22 0.79
C THR A 200 -23.14 -5.32 1.09
N THR A 201 -23.56 -5.46 2.34
CA THR A 201 -24.61 -6.41 2.76
C THR A 201 -25.95 -6.06 2.13
N LEU A 202 -26.37 -4.78 2.15
CA LEU A 202 -27.60 -4.32 1.51
C LEU A 202 -27.60 -4.61 0.01
N ALA A 203 -26.52 -4.24 -0.68
CA ALA A 203 -26.38 -4.50 -2.11
C ALA A 203 -26.36 -6.01 -2.42
N ARG A 204 -25.65 -6.81 -1.61
CA ARG A 204 -25.58 -8.27 -1.78
C ARG A 204 -26.92 -8.96 -1.55
N LYS A 205 -27.66 -8.60 -0.50
CA LYS A 205 -28.99 -9.17 -0.25
C LYS A 205 -30.03 -8.77 -1.28
N THR A 206 -29.90 -7.56 -1.83
CA THR A 206 -30.70 -7.18 -3.00
C THR A 206 -30.32 -8.04 -4.20
N TYR A 207 -29.01 -8.22 -4.46
CA TYR A 207 -28.46 -9.05 -5.53
C TYR A 207 -28.88 -10.53 -5.46
N GLU A 208 -28.88 -11.11 -4.26
CA GLU A 208 -29.23 -12.52 -4.02
C GLU A 208 -30.73 -12.80 -4.13
N SER A 209 -31.57 -11.75 -4.11
CA SER A 209 -33.00 -11.90 -4.27
C SER A 209 -33.37 -12.15 -5.73
N LYS A 210 -33.36 -13.43 -6.07
CA LYS A 210 -33.57 -13.93 -7.43
C LYS A 210 -34.89 -13.48 -8.02
N ASP A 211 -35.97 -13.41 -7.25
CA ASP A 211 -37.29 -13.08 -7.78
C ASP A 211 -37.42 -11.62 -8.25
N ASP A 212 -36.68 -10.68 -7.65
CA ASP A 212 -36.78 -9.25 -7.99
C ASP A 212 -35.79 -8.85 -9.09
N ILE A 213 -34.66 -9.54 -9.18
CA ILE A 213 -33.61 -9.25 -10.19
C ILE A 213 -33.84 -10.03 -11.48
N LEU A 214 -34.24 -11.31 -11.41
CA LEU A 214 -34.49 -12.11 -12.62
C LEU A 214 -35.67 -11.58 -13.43
N LYS A 215 -36.62 -10.88 -12.80
CA LYS A 215 -37.73 -10.22 -13.52
C LYS A 215 -37.27 -9.03 -14.36
N ASN A 216 -36.22 -8.34 -13.92
CA ASN A 216 -35.81 -7.05 -14.48
C ASN A 216 -34.55 -7.14 -15.36
N PHE A 217 -33.73 -8.18 -15.21
CA PHE A 217 -32.44 -8.29 -15.89
C PHE A 217 -32.22 -9.67 -16.52
N SER A 218 -31.86 -9.69 -17.81
CA SER A 218 -31.56 -10.89 -18.60
C SER A 218 -30.23 -11.54 -18.21
N CYS A 219 -29.28 -10.74 -17.72
CA CYS A 219 -28.00 -11.17 -17.17
C CYS A 219 -27.54 -10.18 -16.12
N PHE A 220 -26.79 -10.67 -15.13
CA PHE A 220 -26.27 -9.87 -14.02
C PHE A 220 -24.96 -10.48 -13.52
N ALA A 221 -24.09 -9.65 -12.96
CA ALA A 221 -22.81 -10.09 -12.40
C ALA A 221 -22.49 -9.30 -11.13
N TRP A 222 -21.84 -9.98 -10.19
CA TRP A 222 -21.31 -9.40 -8.97
C TRP A 222 -19.78 -9.32 -9.07
N ILE A 223 -19.27 -8.10 -9.18
CA ILE A 223 -17.84 -7.84 -9.31
C ILE A 223 -17.33 -7.07 -8.11
N THR A 224 -16.25 -7.57 -7.53
CA THR A 224 -15.58 -6.92 -6.41
C THR A 224 -14.37 -6.17 -6.91
N VAL A 225 -14.35 -4.85 -6.74
CA VAL A 225 -13.19 -4.00 -7.07
C VAL A 225 -12.62 -3.44 -5.78
N SER A 226 -11.37 -3.77 -5.48
CA SER A 226 -10.65 -3.30 -4.29
C SER A 226 -9.68 -2.17 -4.65
N GLN A 227 -8.87 -1.71 -3.68
CA GLN A 227 -7.83 -0.70 -3.96
C GLN A 227 -6.76 -1.20 -4.95
N SER A 228 -6.60 -2.52 -5.08
CA SER A 228 -5.67 -3.17 -5.98
C SER A 228 -6.41 -4.30 -6.70
N PHE A 229 -6.57 -4.20 -8.01
CA PHE A 229 -7.26 -5.22 -8.80
C PHE A 229 -6.60 -5.39 -10.18
N PHE A 230 -6.70 -6.58 -10.74
CA PHE A 230 -6.20 -6.88 -12.07
C PHE A 230 -7.34 -6.81 -13.08
N LYS A 231 -7.27 -5.84 -14.01
CA LYS A 231 -8.32 -5.58 -15.01
C LYS A 231 -8.68 -6.80 -15.84
N ILE A 232 -7.68 -7.60 -16.22
CA ILE A 232 -7.86 -8.80 -17.05
C ILE A 232 -8.67 -9.85 -16.29
N GLU A 233 -8.30 -10.16 -15.05
CA GLU A 233 -9.01 -11.15 -14.23
C GLU A 233 -10.43 -10.69 -13.88
N MET A 234 -10.60 -9.40 -13.58
CA MET A 234 -11.92 -8.81 -13.37
C MET A 234 -12.83 -8.98 -14.61
N LEU A 235 -12.31 -8.71 -15.82
CA LEU A 235 -13.08 -8.87 -17.05
C LEU A 235 -13.38 -10.35 -17.37
N LYS A 236 -12.44 -11.27 -17.08
CA LYS A 236 -12.69 -12.71 -17.20
C LYS A 236 -13.80 -13.17 -16.26
N ASP A 237 -13.82 -12.68 -15.02
CA ASP A 237 -14.87 -12.97 -14.04
C ASP A 237 -16.23 -12.43 -14.50
N MET A 238 -16.27 -11.18 -15.02
CA MET A 238 -17.47 -10.62 -15.65
C MET A 238 -18.01 -11.49 -16.77
N ILE A 239 -17.15 -11.90 -17.70
CA ILE A 239 -17.50 -12.74 -18.85
C ILE A 239 -18.06 -14.08 -18.35
N ARG A 240 -17.39 -14.72 -17.38
CA ARG A 240 -17.84 -15.98 -16.78
C ARG A 240 -19.24 -15.87 -16.16
N GLN A 241 -19.52 -14.79 -15.43
CA GLN A 241 -20.80 -14.60 -14.75
C GLN A 241 -21.93 -14.22 -15.72
N LEU A 242 -21.67 -13.34 -16.70
CA LEU A 242 -22.69 -12.82 -17.63
C LEU A 242 -23.01 -13.77 -18.79
N LEU A 243 -22.03 -14.55 -19.25
CA LEU A 243 -22.12 -15.38 -20.45
C LEU A 243 -22.04 -16.89 -20.15
N GLY A 244 -21.78 -17.28 -18.90
CA GLY A 244 -21.74 -18.67 -18.45
C GLY A 244 -20.33 -19.27 -18.38
N GLY A 245 -20.20 -20.38 -17.66
CA GLY A 245 -18.91 -20.94 -17.21
C GLY A 245 -17.93 -21.39 -18.30
N ASP A 246 -18.41 -21.71 -19.51
CA ASP A 246 -17.57 -22.14 -20.63
C ASP A 246 -17.20 -21.00 -21.61
N SER A 247 -17.81 -19.82 -21.46
CA SER A 247 -17.50 -18.65 -22.28
C SER A 247 -16.04 -18.18 -22.18
N PRO A 248 -15.34 -18.24 -21.02
CA PRO A 248 -13.93 -17.84 -20.97
C PRO A 248 -13.03 -18.83 -21.74
N LYS A 249 -13.41 -20.10 -21.84
CA LYS A 249 -12.66 -21.11 -22.60
C LYS A 249 -12.81 -20.90 -24.11
N ASN A 250 -14.01 -20.53 -24.57
CA ASN A 250 -14.25 -20.21 -25.98
C ASN A 250 -13.48 -18.95 -26.41
N LEU A 251 -13.41 -17.95 -25.52
CA LEU A 251 -12.61 -16.75 -25.72
C LEU A 251 -11.10 -17.04 -25.76
N LEU A 252 -10.61 -17.90 -24.86
CA LEU A 252 -9.20 -18.33 -24.87
C LEU A 252 -8.83 -19.13 -26.13
N LYS A 253 -9.79 -19.87 -26.71
CA LYS A 253 -9.63 -20.54 -28.01
C LYS A 253 -9.61 -19.55 -29.18
N GLU A 254 -10.47 -18.53 -29.18
CA GLU A 254 -10.46 -17.47 -30.21
C GLU A 254 -9.18 -16.61 -30.17
N LEU A 255 -8.52 -16.53 -29.02
CA LEU A 255 -7.30 -15.74 -28.80
C LEU A 255 -6.00 -16.58 -28.83
N GLU A 256 -6.06 -17.84 -29.28
CA GLU A 256 -4.88 -18.72 -29.35
C GLU A 256 -3.71 -18.05 -30.10
N GLY A 257 -2.58 -17.89 -29.39
CA GLY A 257 -1.34 -17.31 -29.91
C GLY A 257 -1.13 -15.80 -29.67
N LYS A 258 -2.06 -15.09 -29.01
CA LYS A 258 -1.91 -13.66 -28.68
C LYS A 258 -1.92 -13.41 -27.17
N VAL A 259 -1.14 -12.41 -26.74
CA VAL A 259 -1.21 -11.90 -25.36
C VAL A 259 -2.54 -11.20 -25.17
N VAL A 260 -3.40 -11.74 -24.29
CA VAL A 260 -4.73 -11.18 -24.00
C VAL A 260 -4.59 -9.78 -23.42
N GLN A 261 -5.17 -8.78 -24.09
CA GLN A 261 -5.23 -7.41 -23.59
C GLN A 261 -6.61 -7.08 -23.02
N VAL A 262 -6.65 -6.05 -22.18
CA VAL A 262 -7.91 -5.51 -21.61
C VAL A 262 -8.89 -5.11 -22.71
N LYS A 263 -8.39 -4.57 -23.83
CA LYS A 263 -9.21 -4.13 -24.96
C LYS A 263 -9.96 -5.30 -25.61
N ASP A 264 -9.28 -6.43 -25.81
CA ASP A 264 -9.85 -7.61 -26.44
C ASP A 264 -11.05 -8.14 -25.62
N LEU A 265 -10.87 -8.24 -24.31
CA LEU A 265 -11.91 -8.69 -23.38
C LEU A 265 -13.09 -7.71 -23.31
N ALA A 266 -12.83 -6.40 -23.33
CA ALA A 266 -13.87 -5.38 -23.29
C ALA A 266 -14.69 -5.34 -24.59
N GLU A 267 -14.05 -5.49 -25.75
CA GLU A 267 -14.73 -5.57 -27.04
C GLU A 267 -15.60 -6.83 -27.15
N TYR A 268 -15.06 -7.97 -26.74
CA TYR A 268 -15.82 -9.23 -26.67
C TYR A 268 -17.06 -9.08 -25.77
N LEU A 269 -16.87 -8.58 -24.54
CA LEU A 269 -17.99 -8.41 -23.62
C LEU A 269 -19.06 -7.47 -24.18
N ASN A 270 -18.66 -6.34 -24.78
CA ASN A 270 -19.60 -5.39 -25.39
C ASN A 270 -20.39 -5.99 -26.56
N LYS A 271 -19.77 -6.85 -27.36
CA LYS A 271 -20.43 -7.55 -28.46
C LYS A 271 -21.50 -8.51 -27.94
N GLU A 272 -21.15 -9.34 -26.96
CA GLU A 272 -22.03 -10.41 -26.46
C GLU A 272 -23.19 -9.91 -25.59
N ILE A 273 -23.05 -8.77 -24.92
CA ILE A 273 -24.14 -8.19 -24.11
C ILE A 273 -25.03 -7.24 -24.91
N LYS A 274 -24.68 -6.90 -26.17
CA LYS A 274 -25.40 -5.91 -26.96
C LYS A 274 -26.87 -6.27 -27.18
N ASP A 275 -27.14 -7.57 -27.37
CA ASP A 275 -28.48 -8.10 -27.62
C ASP A 275 -29.23 -8.48 -26.32
N LYS A 276 -28.58 -8.31 -25.16
CA LYS A 276 -29.12 -8.58 -23.82
C LYS A 276 -29.53 -7.32 -23.06
N ARG A 277 -29.27 -6.14 -23.63
CA ARG A 277 -29.57 -4.82 -23.04
C ARG A 277 -31.05 -4.47 -23.07
#